data_AF-A0A956BY99-F1
#
_entry.id   AF-A0A956BY99-F1
#
_cell.length_a   1.000
_cell.length_b   1.000
_cell.length_c   1.000
_cell.angle_alpha   90.00
_cell.angle_beta   90.00
_cell.angle_gamma   90.00
#
_symmetry.space_group_name_H-M   'P 1'
#
loop_
_entity.id
_entity.type
_entity.pdbx_description
1 polymer ?
#
loop_
_entity_poly.entity_id
_entity_poly.type
_entity_poly.pdbx_seq_one_letter_code
_entity_poly.pdbx_strand_id
1 'polypeptide(L)'
;MSDRPYLIISALMDSTARAAAITRSHGDAIERAMQATAGKDVAGVELAELGISPKAFDKLRKALHLDGETVALYDVFPISSDLDGTLRNVAGQFLAAEALWALEQQGMLEGVPTVERFDLPKGWNKDPKDIRQRLVDAGAHNLSAAGAETYKAIKAHWDQSQAS
;
A
#
# COMPACT_ATOMS: atom_id res chain seq x y z
N MET A 1 2.84 -12.10 -18.28
CA MET A 1 1.86 -12.49 -17.23
C MET A 1 2.60 -13.36 -16.25
N SER A 2 2.69 -12.93 -15.00
CA SER A 2 3.42 -13.66 -13.96
C SER A 2 2.49 -14.57 -13.15
N ASP A 3 2.91 -15.82 -12.96
CA ASP A 3 2.27 -16.79 -12.08
C ASP A 3 2.62 -16.58 -10.60
N ARG A 4 3.72 -15.88 -10.33
CA ARG A 4 4.26 -15.63 -8.99
C ARG A 4 4.09 -14.16 -8.65
N PRO A 5 3.02 -13.77 -7.95
CA PRO A 5 2.81 -12.37 -7.65
C PRO A 5 3.95 -11.84 -6.77
N TYR A 6 4.35 -10.61 -7.02
CA TYR A 6 5.17 -9.85 -6.09
C TYR A 6 4.21 -9.05 -5.20
N LEU A 7 4.41 -9.09 -3.89
CA LEU A 7 3.52 -8.39 -2.97
C LEU A 7 4.09 -7.05 -2.54
N ILE A 8 3.20 -6.07 -2.51
CA ILE A 8 3.48 -4.78 -1.91
C ILE A 8 2.64 -4.59 -0.68
N ILE A 9 3.30 -4.34 0.44
CA ILE A 9 2.69 -3.81 1.65
C ILE A 9 2.65 -2.30 1.47
N SER A 10 1.50 -1.74 1.10
CA SER A 10 1.34 -0.30 1.00
C SER A 10 1.09 0.28 2.39
N ALA A 11 1.81 1.34 2.76
CA ALA A 11 1.69 2.00 4.05
C ALA A 11 1.23 3.45 3.89
N LEU A 12 0.07 3.81 4.43
CA LEU A 12 -0.31 5.21 4.67
C LEU A 12 0.23 5.61 6.03
N MET A 13 1.09 6.64 6.11
CA MET A 13 1.80 6.97 7.36
C MET A 13 1.58 8.41 7.81
N ASP A 14 1.56 8.61 9.13
CA ASP A 14 1.73 9.94 9.71
C ASP A 14 3.18 10.41 9.50
N SER A 15 3.35 11.40 8.62
CA SER A 15 4.66 12.01 8.31
C SER A 15 5.43 12.59 9.51
N THR A 16 4.80 12.73 10.67
CA THR A 16 5.44 13.22 11.91
C THR A 16 5.69 12.15 12.97
N ALA A 17 5.31 10.90 12.69
CA ALA A 17 5.53 9.80 13.60
C ALA A 17 7.03 9.61 13.92
N ARG A 18 7.32 9.22 15.17
CA ARG A 18 8.70 8.93 15.59
C ARG A 18 9.20 7.68 14.87
N ALA A 19 10.46 7.70 14.41
CA ALA A 19 11.08 6.59 13.71
C ALA A 19 10.92 5.24 14.43
N ALA A 20 11.07 5.20 15.76
CA ALA A 20 10.91 3.97 16.53
C ALA A 20 9.48 3.40 16.50
N ALA A 21 8.45 4.25 16.46
CA ALA A 21 7.06 3.81 16.33
C ALA A 21 6.79 3.25 14.93
N ILE A 22 7.31 3.93 13.89
CA ILE A 22 7.26 3.46 12.50
C ILE A 22 7.98 2.13 12.33
N THR A 23 9.20 1.98 12.85
CA THR A 23 9.97 0.72 12.76
C THR A 23 9.21 -0.45 13.37
N ARG A 24 8.60 -0.26 14.56
CA ARG A 24 7.78 -1.30 15.18
C ARG A 24 6.57 -1.65 14.31
N SER A 25 5.85 -0.63 13.88
CA SER A 25 4.67 -0.78 13.04
C SER A 25 4.97 -1.50 11.71
N HIS A 26 6.10 -1.19 11.06
CA HIS A 26 6.60 -1.91 9.88
C HIS A 26 6.95 -3.36 10.19
N GLY A 27 7.62 -3.60 11.32
CA GLY A 27 7.92 -4.97 11.78
C GLY A 27 6.65 -5.82 11.87
N ASP A 28 5.62 -5.31 12.53
CA ASP A 28 4.34 -6.01 12.70
C ASP A 28 3.63 -6.24 11.35
N ALA A 29 3.69 -5.27 10.43
CA ALA A 29 3.13 -5.42 9.08
C ALA A 29 3.88 -6.46 8.23
N ILE A 30 5.22 -6.44 8.28
CA ILE A 30 6.06 -7.40 7.56
C ILE A 30 5.86 -8.81 8.10
N GLU A 31 5.83 -8.99 9.43
CA GLU A 31 5.58 -10.29 10.04
C GLU A 31 4.24 -10.88 9.61
N ARG A 32 3.17 -10.06 9.63
CA ARG A 32 1.85 -10.49 9.13
C ARG A 32 1.88 -10.88 7.66
N ALA A 33 2.59 -10.12 6.82
CA ALA A 33 2.73 -10.46 5.41
C ALA A 33 3.51 -11.77 5.21
N MET A 34 4.56 -12.01 6.01
CA MET A 34 5.31 -13.26 5.99
C MET A 34 4.46 -14.45 6.41
N GLN A 35 3.61 -14.30 7.43
CA GLN A 35 2.66 -15.33 7.84
C GLN A 35 1.62 -15.60 6.73
N ALA A 36 1.05 -14.56 6.13
CA ALA A 36 0.06 -14.68 5.07
C ALA A 36 0.62 -15.30 3.77
N THR A 37 1.92 -15.14 3.53
CA THR A 37 2.63 -15.72 2.37
C THR A 37 3.23 -17.10 2.64
N ALA A 38 3.15 -17.60 3.87
CA ALA A 38 3.74 -18.88 4.23
C ALA A 38 3.18 -20.03 3.36
N GLY A 39 4.07 -20.76 2.70
CA GLY A 39 3.71 -21.86 1.79
C GLY A 39 3.04 -21.42 0.48
N LYS A 40 3.07 -20.14 0.14
CA LYS A 40 2.59 -19.60 -1.14
C LYS A 40 3.76 -19.30 -2.06
N ASP A 41 3.56 -19.47 -3.37
CA ASP A 41 4.58 -19.15 -4.36
C ASP A 41 4.52 -17.67 -4.76
N VAL A 42 5.30 -16.85 -4.07
CA VAL A 42 5.44 -15.41 -4.32
C VAL A 42 6.84 -15.08 -4.83
N ALA A 43 6.96 -14.02 -5.63
CA ALA A 43 8.25 -13.56 -6.14
C ALA A 43 9.03 -12.73 -5.11
N GLY A 44 8.32 -12.09 -4.18
CA GLY A 44 8.91 -11.26 -3.13
C GLY A 44 7.84 -10.45 -2.40
N VAL A 45 8.28 -9.76 -1.35
CA VAL A 45 7.48 -8.83 -0.54
C VAL A 45 8.29 -7.57 -0.33
N GLU A 46 7.69 -6.41 -0.57
CA GLU A 46 8.32 -5.11 -0.39
C GLU A 46 7.32 -4.15 0.28
N LEU A 47 7.82 -3.23 1.09
CA LEU A 47 7.01 -2.21 1.76
C LEU A 47 7.16 -0.89 1.03
N ALA A 48 6.04 -0.23 0.74
CA ALA A 48 6.00 1.06 0.04
C ALA A 48 5.29 2.10 0.91
N GLU A 49 6.01 3.16 1.26
CA GLU A 49 5.55 4.17 2.21
C GLU A 49 4.96 5.38 1.49
N LEU A 50 3.75 5.77 1.87
CA LEU A 50 3.14 7.05 1.51
C LEU A 50 2.87 7.88 2.77
N GLY A 51 3.72 8.88 3.00
CA GLY A 51 3.51 9.84 4.08
C GLY A 51 2.39 10.83 3.74
N ILE A 52 1.45 11.02 4.68
CA ILE A 52 0.40 12.03 4.60
C ILE A 52 0.52 13.06 5.73
N SER A 53 -0.19 14.17 5.59
CA SER A 53 -0.16 15.21 6.62
C SER A 53 -0.70 14.69 7.96
N PRO A 54 -0.17 15.13 9.11
CA PRO A 54 -0.64 14.67 10.42
C PRO A 54 -2.13 14.94 10.64
N LYS A 55 -2.63 16.06 10.09
CA LYS A 55 -4.06 16.40 10.13
C LYS A 55 -4.91 15.39 9.36
N ALA A 56 -4.44 14.92 8.20
CA ALA A 56 -5.13 13.92 7.41
C ALA A 56 -5.11 12.56 8.13
N PHE A 57 -3.95 12.19 8.67
CA PHE A 57 -3.80 10.93 9.41
C PHE A 57 -4.64 10.92 10.70
N ASP A 58 -4.71 12.03 11.43
CA ASP A 58 -5.55 12.14 12.62
C ASP A 58 -7.05 11.98 12.31
N LYS A 59 -7.51 12.56 11.19
CA LYS A 59 -8.89 12.34 10.72
C LYS A 59 -9.14 10.89 10.33
N LEU A 60 -8.20 10.31 9.58
CA LEU A 60 -8.26 8.91 9.16
C LEU A 60 -8.38 7.97 10.37
N ARG A 61 -7.56 8.18 11.40
CA ARG A 61 -7.65 7.43 12.66
C ARG A 61 -9.01 7.55 13.33
N LYS A 62 -9.55 8.76 13.42
CA LYS A 62 -10.87 9.02 14.01
C LYS A 62 -11.99 8.37 13.21
N ALA A 63 -11.95 8.48 11.89
CA ALA A 63 -12.94 7.90 10.99
C ALA A 63 -12.97 6.36 11.06
N LEU A 64 -11.80 5.74 11.25
CA LEU A 64 -11.65 4.29 11.34
C LEU A 64 -11.63 3.75 12.77
N HIS A 65 -11.90 4.60 13.78
CA HIS A 65 -11.88 4.24 15.20
C HIS A 65 -10.59 3.56 15.68
N LEU A 66 -9.45 4.03 15.17
CA LEU A 66 -8.13 3.49 15.45
C LEU A 66 -7.54 4.07 16.74
N ASP A 67 -6.63 3.32 17.36
CA ASP A 67 -5.91 3.78 18.54
C ASP A 67 -5.02 5.01 18.24
N GLY A 68 -4.87 5.90 19.22
CA GLY A 68 -4.04 7.11 19.16
C GLY A 68 -2.54 6.83 19.00
N GLU A 69 -2.09 5.61 19.29
CA GLU A 69 -0.72 5.15 19.02
C GLU A 69 -0.53 4.61 17.59
N THR A 70 -1.62 4.47 16.81
CA THR A 70 -1.52 4.09 15.40
C THR A 70 -0.80 5.19 14.63
N VAL A 71 0.26 4.82 13.92
CA VAL A 71 1.12 5.74 13.13
C VAL A 71 1.13 5.43 11.64
N ALA A 72 0.62 4.26 11.25
CA ALA A 72 0.51 3.85 9.86
C ALA A 72 -0.62 2.83 9.66
N LEU A 73 -1.17 2.80 8.45
CA LEU A 73 -2.16 1.81 7.99
C LEU A 73 -1.60 1.03 6.82
N TYR A 74 -1.84 -0.27 6.85
CA TYR A 74 -1.25 -1.20 5.90
C TYR A 74 -2.31 -1.99 5.18
N ASP A 75 -2.08 -2.18 3.89
CA ASP A 75 -2.76 -3.18 3.09
C ASP A 75 -1.76 -3.88 2.16
N VAL A 76 -2.14 -5.03 1.63
CA VAL A 76 -1.32 -5.84 0.72
C VAL A 76 -1.96 -5.90 -0.66
N PHE A 77 -1.14 -5.73 -1.68
CA PHE A 77 -1.58 -5.78 -3.08
C PHE A 77 -0.64 -6.61 -3.94
N PRO A 78 -1.17 -7.25 -5.00
CA PRO A 78 -0.35 -7.99 -5.92
C PRO A 78 0.10 -7.08 -7.07
N ILE A 79 1.37 -7.22 -7.45
CA ILE A 79 1.91 -6.60 -8.64
C ILE A 79 2.74 -7.62 -9.43
N SER A 80 2.95 -7.33 -10.71
CA SER A 80 3.78 -8.16 -11.57
C SER A 80 5.20 -8.29 -11.00
N SER A 81 5.72 -9.52 -10.95
CA SER A 81 7.12 -9.79 -10.59
C SER A 81 8.14 -9.19 -11.56
N ASP A 82 7.70 -8.92 -12.79
CA ASP A 82 8.55 -8.39 -13.85
C ASP A 82 8.72 -6.86 -13.74
N LEU A 83 7.94 -6.20 -12.87
CA LEU A 83 8.03 -4.78 -12.62
C LEU A 83 9.28 -4.45 -11.81
N ASP A 84 10.08 -3.49 -12.27
CA ASP A 84 11.29 -3.07 -11.56
C ASP A 84 10.98 -2.44 -10.19
N GLY A 85 11.94 -2.52 -9.26
CA GLY A 85 11.74 -2.09 -7.87
C GLY A 85 11.33 -0.62 -7.72
N THR A 86 11.83 0.29 -8.57
CA THR A 86 11.42 1.69 -8.50
C THR A 86 9.94 1.84 -8.84
N LEU A 87 9.46 1.16 -9.88
CA LEU A 87 8.05 1.17 -10.23
C LEU A 87 7.17 0.39 -9.26
N ARG A 88 7.70 -0.64 -8.58
CA ARG A 88 7.01 -1.32 -7.47
C ARG A 88 6.70 -0.37 -6.32
N ASN A 89 7.68 0.44 -5.90
CA ASN A 89 7.47 1.44 -4.86
C ASN A 89 6.41 2.47 -5.26
N VAL A 90 6.48 3.00 -6.50
CA VAL A 90 5.48 3.93 -7.03
C VAL A 90 4.09 3.31 -7.06
N ALA A 91 3.97 2.04 -7.48
CA ALA A 91 2.71 1.31 -7.48
C ALA A 91 2.13 1.19 -6.06
N GLY A 92 2.97 0.84 -5.08
CA GLY A 92 2.56 0.77 -3.67
C GLY A 92 2.07 2.10 -3.10
N GLN A 93 2.80 3.17 -3.37
CA GLN A 93 2.38 4.53 -3.00
C GLN A 93 1.07 4.92 -3.69
N PHE A 94 0.91 4.58 -4.96
CA PHE A 94 -0.32 4.86 -5.70
C PHE A 94 -1.53 4.12 -5.13
N LEU A 95 -1.37 2.84 -4.76
CA LEU A 95 -2.42 2.05 -4.13
C LEU A 95 -2.81 2.60 -2.74
N ALA A 96 -1.84 3.02 -1.95
CA ALA A 96 -2.09 3.74 -0.69
C ALA A 96 -2.89 5.03 -0.93
N ALA A 97 -2.52 5.81 -1.94
CA ALA A 97 -3.25 7.03 -2.30
C ALA A 97 -4.66 6.76 -2.80
N GLU A 98 -4.89 5.71 -3.60
CA GLU A 98 -6.23 5.33 -4.05
C GLU A 98 -7.16 4.99 -2.89
N ALA A 99 -6.65 4.29 -1.87
CA ALA A 99 -7.40 4.03 -0.64
C ALA A 99 -7.77 5.34 0.08
N LEU A 100 -6.84 6.29 0.16
CA LEU A 100 -7.07 7.60 0.76
C LEU A 100 -8.14 8.40 0.00
N TRP A 101 -8.06 8.45 -1.34
CA TRP A 101 -9.05 9.14 -2.18
C TRP A 101 -10.42 8.50 -2.08
N ALA A 102 -10.50 7.17 -1.97
CA ALA A 102 -11.77 6.47 -1.76
C ALA A 102 -12.43 6.90 -0.44
N LEU A 103 -11.65 7.07 0.63
CA LEU A 103 -12.15 7.56 1.93
C LEU A 103 -12.55 9.03 1.88
N GLU A 104 -11.80 9.86 1.14
CA GLU A 104 -12.17 11.25 0.90
C GLU A 104 -13.51 11.36 0.15
N GLN A 105 -13.71 10.57 -0.90
CA GLN A 105 -14.96 10.51 -1.67
C GLN A 105 -16.17 10.05 -0.82
N GLN A 106 -15.92 9.25 0.23
CA GLN A 106 -16.93 8.84 1.20
C GLN A 106 -17.22 9.92 2.26
N GLY A 107 -16.56 11.08 2.19
CA GLY A 107 -16.71 12.18 3.14
C GLY A 107 -15.95 12.00 4.45
N MET A 108 -15.16 10.92 4.60
CA MET A 108 -14.46 10.61 5.86
C MET A 108 -13.30 11.57 6.15
N LEU A 109 -12.78 12.27 5.13
CA LEU A 109 -11.63 13.16 5.23
C LEU A 109 -11.97 14.63 4.92
N GLU A 110 -13.26 14.99 4.89
CA GLU A 110 -13.75 16.31 4.45
C GLU A 110 -12.99 17.50 5.10
N GLY A 111 -12.50 18.45 4.31
CA GLY A 111 -11.84 19.66 4.82
C GLY A 111 -10.37 19.48 5.26
N VAL A 112 -9.72 18.39 4.84
CA VAL A 112 -8.25 18.25 4.94
C VAL A 112 -7.68 18.01 3.55
N PRO A 113 -6.81 18.90 3.05
CA PRO A 113 -6.08 18.64 1.82
C PRO A 113 -5.21 17.40 2.00
N THR A 114 -5.47 16.36 1.20
CA THR A 114 -4.51 15.27 1.03
C THR A 114 -3.49 15.77 0.01
N VAL A 115 -2.25 15.95 0.48
CA VAL A 115 -1.13 16.26 -0.41
C VAL A 115 -0.22 15.05 -0.34
N GLU A 116 -0.37 14.16 -1.30
CA GLU A 116 0.43 12.97 -1.43
C GLU A 116 1.81 13.33 -2.00
N ARG A 117 2.87 12.78 -1.40
CA ARG A 117 4.24 12.94 -1.90
C ARG A 117 4.70 11.61 -2.47
N PHE A 118 4.41 11.41 -3.76
CA PHE A 118 4.93 10.26 -4.50
C PHE A 118 6.43 10.43 -4.79
N ASP A 119 7.19 9.36 -4.60
CA ASP A 119 8.60 9.25 -4.98
C ASP A 119 8.70 8.84 -6.45
N LEU A 120 8.37 9.78 -7.33
CA LEU A 120 8.28 9.51 -8.76
C LEU A 120 9.66 9.52 -9.44
N PRO A 121 9.87 8.68 -10.47
CA PRO A 121 11.04 8.77 -11.32
C PRO A 121 11.17 10.14 -11.98
N LYS A 122 12.41 10.55 -12.25
CA LYS A 122 12.69 11.86 -12.85
C LYS A 122 11.91 12.06 -14.16
N GLY A 123 11.19 13.18 -14.25
CA GLY A 123 10.43 13.55 -15.45
C GLY A 123 9.02 12.99 -15.52
N TRP A 124 8.56 12.24 -14.52
CA TRP A 124 7.16 11.84 -14.41
C TRP A 124 6.28 13.01 -14.00
N ASN A 125 5.07 13.05 -14.55
CA ASN A 125 4.04 13.98 -14.09
C ASN A 125 3.46 13.49 -12.76
N LYS A 126 3.10 14.42 -11.89
CA LYS A 126 2.45 14.16 -10.60
C LYS A 126 0.94 13.94 -10.72
N ASP A 127 0.36 14.13 -11.91
CA ASP A 127 -1.05 13.84 -12.15
C ASP A 127 -1.35 12.35 -11.88
N PRO A 128 -2.31 12.02 -10.99
CA PRO A 128 -2.69 10.64 -10.70
C PRO A 128 -3.04 9.80 -11.93
N LYS A 129 -3.68 10.38 -12.96
CA LYS A 129 -4.04 9.68 -14.19
C LYS A 129 -2.79 9.29 -14.98
N ASP A 130 -1.82 10.20 -15.05
CA ASP A 130 -0.55 9.95 -15.74
C ASP A 130 0.28 8.89 -15.01
N ILE A 131 0.32 8.94 -13.67
CA ILE A 131 1.00 7.93 -12.86
C ILE A 131 0.35 6.56 -13.10
N ARG A 132 -0.98 6.47 -13.00
CA ARG A 132 -1.71 5.23 -13.25
C ARG A 132 -1.46 4.68 -14.65
N GLN A 133 -1.53 5.53 -15.67
CA GLN A 133 -1.32 5.10 -17.06
C GLN A 133 0.08 4.52 -17.23
N ARG A 134 1.11 5.17 -16.68
CA ARG A 134 2.49 4.67 -16.76
C ARG A 134 2.69 3.34 -16.04
N LEU A 135 2.04 3.15 -14.89
CA LEU A 135 2.07 1.86 -14.18
C LEU A 135 1.38 0.76 -14.98
N VAL A 136 0.25 1.07 -15.64
CA VAL A 136 -0.45 0.14 -16.54
C VAL A 136 0.42 -0.22 -17.74
N ASP A 137 1.04 0.78 -18.38
CA ASP A 137 1.92 0.58 -19.55
C ASP A 137 3.16 -0.24 -19.18
N ALA A 138 3.66 -0.08 -17.96
CA ALA A 138 4.75 -0.89 -17.40
C ALA A 138 4.32 -2.31 -16.99
N GLY A 139 3.04 -2.65 -17.11
CA GLY A 139 2.52 -3.98 -16.79
C GLY A 139 2.43 -4.26 -15.28
N ALA A 140 2.21 -3.26 -14.45
CA ALA A 140 2.10 -3.44 -12.99
C ALA A 140 1.03 -4.48 -12.59
N HIS A 141 -0.06 -4.57 -13.36
CA HIS A 141 -1.15 -5.53 -13.14
C HIS A 141 -1.05 -6.80 -14.01
N ASN A 142 0.11 -7.09 -14.61
CA ASN A 142 0.31 -8.21 -15.53
C ASN A 142 0.43 -9.57 -14.78
N LEU A 143 -0.63 -9.94 -14.07
CA LEU A 143 -0.74 -11.19 -13.31
C LEU A 143 -1.46 -12.24 -14.16
N SER A 144 -1.03 -13.49 -14.04
CA SER A 144 -1.80 -14.62 -14.56
C SER A 144 -3.00 -14.93 -13.65
N ALA A 145 -3.90 -15.78 -14.12
CA ALA A 145 -5.01 -16.28 -13.30
C ALA A 145 -4.50 -17.03 -12.05
N ALA A 146 -3.45 -17.83 -12.18
CA ALA A 146 -2.85 -18.55 -11.04
C ALA A 146 -2.24 -17.58 -10.02
N GLY A 147 -1.57 -16.54 -10.50
CA GLY A 147 -1.04 -15.48 -9.62
C GLY A 147 -2.14 -14.71 -8.90
N ALA A 148 -3.26 -14.42 -9.57
CA ALA A 148 -4.42 -13.78 -8.97
C ALA A 148 -5.08 -14.65 -7.88
N GLU A 149 -5.24 -15.96 -8.10
CA GLU A 149 -5.77 -16.89 -7.09
C GLU A 149 -4.82 -17.03 -5.89
N THR A 150 -3.51 -17.07 -6.15
CA THR A 150 -2.49 -17.08 -5.09
C THR A 150 -2.62 -15.83 -4.21
N TYR A 151 -2.75 -14.65 -4.82
CA TYR A 151 -2.97 -13.41 -4.09
C TYR A 151 -4.27 -13.42 -3.28
N LYS A 152 -5.39 -13.89 -3.84
CA LYS A 152 -6.68 -13.94 -3.10
C LYS A 152 -6.54 -14.73 -1.80
N ALA A 153 -5.84 -15.86 -1.83
CA ALA A 153 -5.58 -16.66 -0.64
C ALA A 153 -4.73 -15.91 0.41
N ILE A 154 -3.72 -15.15 -0.05
CA ILE A 154 -2.87 -14.33 0.82
C ILE A 154 -3.67 -13.19 1.44
N LYS A 155 -4.43 -12.44 0.63
CA LYS A 155 -5.27 -11.33 1.08
C LYS A 155 -6.30 -11.79 2.11
N ALA A 156 -6.95 -12.94 1.89
CA ALA A 156 -7.86 -13.51 2.87
C ALA A 156 -7.19 -13.80 4.22
N HIS A 157 -5.96 -14.31 4.22
CA HIS A 157 -5.20 -14.54 5.46
C HIS A 157 -4.77 -13.23 6.13
N TRP A 158 -4.32 -12.25 5.34
CA TRP A 158 -3.99 -10.91 5.83
C TRP A 158 -5.19 -10.25 6.53
N ASP A 159 -6.38 -10.29 5.91
CA ASP A 159 -7.59 -9.68 6.45
C ASP A 159 -8.06 -10.36 7.74
N GLN A 160 -7.94 -11.69 7.82
CA GLN A 160 -8.24 -12.43 9.06
C GLN A 160 -7.35 -12.00 10.23
N SER A 161 -6.08 -11.69 9.97
CA SER A 161 -5.15 -11.21 11.00
C SER A 161 -5.48 -9.80 11.53
N GLN A 162 -6.32 -9.03 10.83
CA GLN A 162 -6.78 -7.71 11.29
C GLN A 162 -8.07 -7.78 12.12
N ALA A 163 -8.84 -8.86 12.00
CA ALA A 163 -10.07 -9.08 12.77
C ALA A 163 -9.84 -9.74 14.13
N SER A 164 -8.58 -10.06 14.46
CA SER A 164 -8.14 -10.75 15.68
C SER A 164 -7.61 -9.76 16.71
#